data_AF-A0A954LKA5-F1
#
_entry.id   AF-A0A954LKA5-F1
#
_cell.length_a   1.000
_cell.length_b   1.000
_cell.length_c   1.000
_cell.angle_alpha   90.00
_cell.angle_beta   90.00
_cell.angle_gamma   90.00
#
_symmetry.space_group_name_H-M   'P 1'
#
loop_
_entity.id
_entity.type
_entity.pdbx_description
1 polymer ?
#
loop_
_entity_poly.entity_id
_entity_poly.type
_entity_poly.pdbx_seq_one_letter_code
_entity_poly.pdbx_strand_id
1 'polypeptide(L)'
;VRMIDAGCPMGACVGNGSFVLQKAFRFRDLTDGLSTTLIVGERNSKYSPSTWLGVFAGAAHAPGRIVAVAENPPNSDITPAFTFSSYHTSGTHFLSGDGSVRLISENIDQGTYHALCTRSGGEVVGEY
;
A
#
# COMPACT_ATOMS: atom_id res chain seq x y z
N VAL A 1 -4.03 3.66 6.80
CA VAL A 1 -3.44 2.99 7.99
C VAL A 1 -1.94 2.85 7.71
N ARG A 2 -1.05 2.62 8.69
CA ARG A 2 0.20 1.93 8.36
C ARG A 2 -0.23 0.74 7.50
N MET A 3 0.31 0.57 6.31
CA MET A 3 -0.04 -0.56 5.46
C MET A 3 0.53 -1.87 6.06
N ILE A 4 0.47 -2.07 7.38
CA ILE A 4 1.03 -3.20 8.12
C ILE A 4 0.15 -3.61 9.34
N ASP A 5 -0.98 -2.94 9.61
CA ASP A 5 -1.75 -3.21 10.83
C ASP A 5 -3.25 -3.39 10.56
N ALA A 6 -3.65 -4.64 10.32
CA ALA A 6 -5.05 -5.05 10.20
C ALA A 6 -5.74 -5.27 11.55
N GLY A 7 -5.07 -5.03 12.68
CA GLY A 7 -5.50 -5.38 14.03
C GLY A 7 -6.00 -4.23 14.90
N CYS A 8 -6.64 -3.21 14.33
CA CYS A 8 -7.02 -2.04 15.12
C CYS A 8 -8.33 -2.19 15.91
N PRO A 9 -8.34 -2.03 17.25
CA PRO A 9 -9.58 -1.95 18.00
C PRO A 9 -10.22 -0.57 17.79
N MET A 10 -11.48 -0.55 17.35
CA MET A 10 -12.44 0.55 17.51
C MET A 10 -11.89 1.97 17.23
N GLY A 11 -11.47 2.23 15.99
CA GLY A 11 -11.31 3.61 15.47
C GLY A 11 -10.00 4.33 15.81
N ALA A 12 -9.02 3.69 16.44
CA ALA A 12 -7.78 4.33 16.89
C ALA A 12 -6.63 4.36 15.85
N CYS A 13 -6.72 3.64 14.73
CA CYS A 13 -5.58 3.49 13.82
C CYS A 13 -5.49 4.62 12.81
N VAL A 14 -4.69 5.63 13.17
CA VAL A 14 -4.29 6.70 12.28
C VAL A 14 -3.23 6.15 11.32
N GLY A 15 -3.55 6.12 10.03
CA GLY A 15 -2.57 5.75 9.02
C GLY A 15 -1.51 6.81 8.78
N ASN A 16 -0.30 6.37 8.44
CA ASN A 16 0.80 7.22 7.99
C ASN A 16 1.03 7.15 6.46
N GLY A 17 0.35 6.26 5.73
CA GLY A 17 0.34 6.27 4.26
C GLY A 17 -0.53 7.37 3.66
N SER A 18 -0.56 7.47 2.33
CA SER A 18 -1.20 8.55 1.56
C SER A 18 -2.72 8.66 1.73
N PHE A 19 -3.43 7.55 1.96
CA PHE A 19 -4.88 7.54 2.23
C PHE A 19 -5.19 7.25 3.70
N VAL A 20 -5.94 8.16 4.33
CA VAL A 20 -6.40 8.04 5.72
C VAL A 20 -7.87 8.45 5.80
N LEU A 21 -8.67 7.68 6.55
CA LEU A 21 -10.10 7.91 6.70
C LEU A 21 -10.39 9.36 7.14
N GLN A 22 -11.29 10.02 6.41
CA GLN A 22 -11.74 11.40 6.68
C GLN A 22 -10.62 12.45 6.77
N LYS A 23 -9.45 12.18 6.21
CA LYS A 23 -8.35 13.15 6.12
C LYS A 23 -7.98 13.40 4.67
N ALA A 24 -7.80 14.66 4.34
CA ALA A 24 -7.25 15.09 3.06
C ALA A 24 -5.79 15.51 3.26
N PHE A 25 -4.96 15.18 2.28
CA PHE A 25 -3.55 15.60 2.22
C PHE A 25 -3.29 16.31 0.90
N ARG A 26 -2.34 17.24 0.91
CA ARG A 26 -1.79 17.93 -0.26
C ARG A 26 -0.45 17.31 -0.61
N PHE A 27 0.04 17.54 -1.82
CA PHE A 27 1.37 17.06 -2.22
C PHE A 27 2.49 17.53 -1.29
N ARG A 28 2.42 18.75 -0.76
CA ARG A 28 3.38 19.24 0.23
C ARG A 28 3.42 18.43 1.54
N ASP A 29 2.39 17.64 1.82
CA ASP A 29 2.31 16.83 3.03
C ASP A 29 3.02 15.47 2.84
N LEU A 30 3.43 15.13 1.60
CA LEU A 30 4.26 13.96 1.26
C LEU A 30 5.74 14.35 1.40
N THR A 31 6.17 14.52 2.65
CA THR A 31 7.51 15.03 2.98
C THR A 31 8.63 14.04 2.71
N ASP A 32 8.31 12.74 2.59
CA ASP A 32 9.29 11.71 2.22
C ASP A 32 9.65 11.76 0.73
N GLY A 33 8.90 12.55 -0.05
CA GLY A 33 9.11 12.80 -1.47
C GLY A 33 8.00 12.21 -2.34
N LEU A 34 7.57 12.98 -3.36
CA LEU A 34 6.51 12.53 -4.27
C LEU A 34 6.93 11.28 -5.07
N SER A 35 8.19 11.19 -5.47
CA SER A 35 8.71 10.04 -6.24
C SER A 35 8.93 8.78 -5.40
N THR A 36 9.04 8.94 -4.07
CA THR A 36 9.43 7.92 -3.08
C THR A 36 8.28 7.49 -2.19
N THR A 37 7.11 8.12 -2.29
CA THR A 37 5.88 7.67 -1.63
C THR A 37 4.97 6.95 -2.63
N LEU A 38 4.72 5.66 -2.39
CA LEU A 38 3.75 4.87 -3.16
C LEU A 38 2.31 5.22 -2.78
N ILE A 39 1.45 5.34 -3.78
CA ILE A 39 0.05 5.75 -3.64
C ILE A 39 -0.91 4.61 -3.97
N VAL A 40 -0.68 3.94 -5.11
CA VAL A 40 -1.54 2.85 -5.60
C VAL A 40 -0.64 1.71 -6.06
N GLY A 41 -1.03 0.47 -5.78
CA GLY A 41 -0.35 -0.73 -6.28
C GLY A 41 -1.33 -1.71 -6.87
N GLU A 42 -0.86 -2.61 -7.74
CA GLU A 42 -1.72 -3.63 -8.31
C GLU A 42 -2.15 -4.67 -7.27
N ARG A 43 -3.34 -5.21 -7.48
CA ARG A 43 -3.83 -6.39 -6.77
C ARG A 43 -4.52 -7.31 -7.76
N ASN A 44 -4.09 -8.57 -7.83
CA ASN A 44 -4.74 -9.56 -8.66
C ASN A 44 -6.00 -10.14 -7.98
N SER A 45 -6.83 -10.85 -8.75
CA SER A 45 -8.03 -11.52 -8.24
C SER A 45 -7.84 -13.03 -8.01
N LYS A 46 -6.59 -13.52 -7.95
CA LYS A 46 -6.27 -14.96 -7.81
C LYS A 46 -6.81 -15.53 -6.49
N TYR A 47 -6.65 -14.78 -5.40
CA TYR A 47 -6.98 -15.26 -4.05
C TYR A 47 -8.32 -14.73 -3.52
N SER A 48 -8.82 -13.60 -4.04
CA SER A 48 -10.13 -13.06 -3.69
C SER A 48 -10.55 -12.01 -4.72
N PRO A 49 -11.81 -12.01 -5.18
CA PRO A 49 -12.32 -11.00 -6.10
C PRO A 49 -12.23 -9.61 -5.49
N SER A 50 -11.94 -8.60 -6.30
CA SER A 50 -11.94 -7.19 -5.91
C SER A 50 -12.84 -6.38 -6.84
N THR A 51 -13.65 -5.50 -6.28
CA THR A 51 -14.38 -4.46 -7.02
C THR A 51 -14.08 -3.11 -6.39
N TRP A 52 -13.83 -2.09 -7.21
CA TRP A 52 -13.51 -0.75 -6.73
C TRP A 52 -14.78 0.03 -6.36
N LEU A 53 -15.07 0.11 -5.06
CA LEU A 53 -16.25 0.79 -4.50
C LEU A 53 -15.91 1.99 -3.58
N GLY A 54 -14.63 2.34 -3.42
CA GLY A 54 -14.13 3.34 -2.45
C GLY A 54 -13.90 2.81 -1.02
N VAL A 55 -13.34 3.63 -0.12
CA VAL A 55 -13.07 3.25 1.29
C VAL A 55 -14.25 3.69 2.17
N PHE A 56 -15.04 2.74 2.66
CA PHE A 56 -16.18 3.00 3.55
C PHE A 56 -16.01 2.29 4.90
N ALA A 57 -16.39 2.98 5.98
CA ALA A 57 -16.29 2.46 7.34
C ALA A 57 -17.24 1.26 7.52
N GLY A 58 -16.79 0.21 8.22
CA GLY A 58 -17.59 -0.99 8.48
C GLY A 58 -17.62 -2.03 7.35
N ALA A 59 -16.88 -1.80 6.25
CA ALA A 59 -16.70 -2.80 5.19
C ALA A 59 -15.89 -4.00 5.69
N ALA A 60 -16.56 -5.06 6.14
CA ALA A 60 -15.93 -6.33 6.46
C ALA A 60 -15.78 -7.18 5.18
N HIS A 61 -14.53 -7.36 4.73
CA HIS A 61 -14.01 -8.44 3.87
C HIS A 61 -14.69 -8.79 2.52
N ALA A 62 -13.84 -8.76 1.48
CA ALA A 62 -13.98 -9.30 0.12
C ALA A 62 -14.66 -8.44 -0.96
N PRO A 63 -16.00 -8.26 -1.08
CA PRO A 63 -16.55 -7.62 -2.29
C PRO A 63 -16.36 -6.10 -2.36
N GLY A 64 -15.97 -5.45 -1.25
CA GLY A 64 -15.64 -4.02 -1.20
C GLY A 64 -14.17 -3.72 -0.89
N ARG A 65 -13.29 -4.73 -0.85
CA ARG A 65 -11.90 -4.54 -0.44
C ARG A 65 -11.03 -4.06 -1.60
N ILE A 66 -10.56 -2.83 -1.46
CA ILE A 66 -9.69 -2.12 -2.43
C ILE A 66 -8.25 -2.06 -1.95
N VAL A 67 -8.03 -2.36 -0.67
CA VAL A 67 -6.76 -2.12 -0.01
C VAL A 67 -6.06 -3.46 0.15
N ALA A 68 -5.00 -3.64 -0.63
CA ALA A 68 -3.90 -4.50 -0.24
C ALA A 68 -3.07 -3.80 0.84
N VAL A 69 -2.34 -4.58 1.62
CA VAL A 69 -1.57 -4.17 2.78
C VAL A 69 -0.12 -4.53 2.46
N ALA A 70 0.76 -3.54 2.53
CA ALA A 70 2.20 -3.66 2.34
C ALA A 70 2.91 -4.28 3.55
N GLU A 71 2.27 -5.26 4.21
CA GLU A 71 2.86 -5.98 5.33
C GLU A 71 4.08 -6.77 4.85
N ASN A 72 3.91 -7.49 3.75
CA ASN A 72 4.92 -8.29 3.08
C ASN A 72 5.27 -7.69 1.71
N PRO A 73 6.46 -7.99 1.15
CA PRO A 73 6.81 -7.65 -0.22
C PRO A 73 5.71 -8.04 -1.23
N PRO A 74 5.61 -7.35 -2.38
CA PRO A 74 4.60 -7.67 -3.39
C PRO A 74 4.75 -9.13 -3.85
N ASN A 75 3.65 -9.74 -4.25
CA ASN A 75 3.54 -11.17 -4.59
C ASN A 75 3.85 -12.17 -3.46
N SER A 76 4.06 -11.73 -2.21
CA SER A 76 4.33 -12.66 -1.11
C SER A 76 3.19 -13.67 -0.90
N ASP A 77 3.56 -14.93 -0.66
CA ASP A 77 2.66 -16.00 -0.25
C ASP A 77 2.29 -15.94 1.25
N ILE A 78 2.84 -14.96 1.98
CA ILE A 78 2.42 -14.62 3.34
C ILE A 78 1.23 -13.66 3.20
N THR A 79 0.06 -14.10 3.68
CA THR A 79 -1.24 -13.39 3.59
C THR A 79 -1.60 -12.93 2.16
N PRO A 80 -1.56 -13.80 1.14
CA PRO A 80 -1.60 -13.41 -0.28
C PRO A 80 -2.93 -12.78 -0.72
N ALA A 81 -4.02 -13.02 0.02
CA ALA A 81 -5.30 -12.33 -0.19
C ALA A 81 -5.30 -10.86 0.26
N PHE A 82 -4.29 -10.44 1.02
CA PHE A 82 -4.14 -9.11 1.59
C PHE A 82 -2.94 -8.37 1.00
N THR A 83 -1.98 -9.05 0.39
CA THR A 83 -0.76 -8.47 -0.17
C THR A 83 -0.97 -7.85 -1.55
N PHE A 84 -0.19 -6.82 -1.89
CA PHE A 84 -0.11 -6.30 -3.26
C PHE A 84 0.40 -7.39 -4.18
N SER A 85 -0.21 -7.52 -5.36
CA SER A 85 0.07 -8.67 -6.20
C SER A 85 -0.25 -8.43 -7.67
N SER A 86 0.53 -9.11 -8.50
CA SER A 86 0.39 -9.14 -9.95
C SER A 86 0.43 -10.58 -10.45
N TYR A 87 0.22 -10.76 -11.76
CA TYR A 87 0.57 -12.00 -12.45
C TYR A 87 1.98 -11.93 -13.06
N HIS A 88 2.65 -10.78 -12.99
CA HIS A 88 4.04 -10.65 -13.36
C HIS A 88 4.94 -11.39 -12.36
N THR A 89 5.87 -12.20 -12.87
CA THR A 89 6.80 -13.04 -12.09
C THR A 89 7.99 -12.28 -11.50
N SER A 90 8.03 -10.96 -11.63
CA SER A 90 9.16 -10.14 -11.19
C SER A 90 8.77 -9.11 -10.14
N GLY A 91 7.47 -8.98 -9.82
CA GLY A 91 6.99 -7.98 -8.88
C GLY A 91 5.62 -7.43 -9.24
N THR A 92 5.34 -6.21 -8.77
CA THR A 92 4.07 -5.52 -8.93
C THR A 92 4.30 -4.06 -9.25
N HIS A 93 3.50 -3.47 -10.17
CA HIS A 93 3.62 -2.03 -10.43
C HIS A 93 2.96 -1.20 -9.32
N PHE A 94 3.60 -0.08 -9.03
CA PHE A 94 3.07 0.93 -8.13
C PHE A 94 3.18 2.31 -8.77
N LEU A 95 2.17 3.14 -8.49
CA LEU A 95 2.12 4.56 -8.80
C LEU A 95 2.64 5.35 -7.60
N SER A 96 3.64 6.21 -7.84
CA SER A 96 4.15 7.17 -6.85
C SER A 96 3.39 8.49 -6.88
N GLY A 97 3.58 9.31 -5.84
CA GLY A 97 2.97 10.65 -5.71
C GLY A 97 3.31 11.65 -6.80
N ASP A 98 4.41 11.45 -7.54
CA ASP A 98 4.81 12.27 -8.69
C ASP A 98 4.16 11.81 -10.01
N GLY A 99 3.36 10.75 -9.98
CA GLY A 99 2.71 10.17 -11.15
C GLY A 99 3.55 9.14 -11.89
N SER A 100 4.79 8.87 -11.46
CA SER A 100 5.60 7.81 -12.06
C SER A 100 5.07 6.42 -11.66
N VAL A 101 5.16 5.47 -12.59
CA VAL A 101 4.82 4.06 -12.35
C VAL A 101 6.11 3.25 -12.41
N ARG A 102 6.35 2.42 -11.40
CA ARG A 102 7.54 1.59 -11.27
C ARG A 102 7.15 0.17 -10.92
N LEU A 103 7.87 -0.81 -11.47
CA LEU A 103 7.79 -2.18 -11.03
C LEU A 103 8.60 -2.31 -9.74
N ILE A 104 7.97 -2.72 -8.65
CA ILE A 104 8.64 -3.03 -7.39
C ILE A 104 8.84 -4.54 -7.32
N SER A 105 10.10 -4.95 -7.13
CA SER A 105 10.50 -6.35 -7.06
C SER A 105 9.80 -7.09 -5.91
N GLU A 106 9.41 -8.34 -6.13
CA GLU A 106 8.93 -9.24 -5.06
C GLU A 106 10.02 -9.61 -4.04
N ASN A 107 11.29 -9.37 -4.39
CA ASN A 107 12.45 -9.58 -3.52
C ASN A 107 12.95 -8.29 -2.85
N ILE A 108 12.18 -7.20 -2.90
CA ILE A 108 12.55 -5.94 -2.23
C ILE A 108 12.76 -6.17 -0.73
N ASP A 109 13.77 -5.49 -0.16
CA ASP A 109 13.93 -5.45 1.29
C ASP A 109 12.67 -4.89 1.96
N GLN A 110 12.16 -5.60 2.96
CA GLN A 110 10.88 -5.27 3.59
C GLN A 110 10.92 -3.89 4.27
N GLY A 111 12.06 -3.49 4.85
CA GLY A 111 12.23 -2.17 5.46
C GLY A 111 12.15 -1.05 4.43
N THR A 112 12.83 -1.22 3.30
CA THR A 112 12.76 -0.31 2.15
C THR A 112 11.35 -0.21 1.60
N TYR A 113 10.66 -1.34 1.44
CA TYR A 113 9.27 -1.36 0.98
C TYR A 113 8.31 -0.64 1.94
N HIS A 114 8.51 -0.79 3.25
CA HIS A 114 7.71 -0.07 4.26
C HIS A 114 7.99 1.43 4.25
N ALA A 115 9.24 1.84 4.09
CA ALA A 115 9.63 3.24 3.93
C ALA A 115 8.97 3.89 2.71
N LEU A 116 8.82 3.14 1.61
CA LEU A 116 8.08 3.61 0.43
C LEU A 116 6.58 3.81 0.67
N CYS A 117 6.02 3.22 1.73
CA CYS A 117 4.58 3.26 2.05
C CYS A 117 4.20 4.35 3.06
N THR A 118 5.17 5.16 3.52
CA THR A 118 4.95 6.30 4.41
C THR A 118 4.86 7.60 3.62
N ARG A 119 4.01 8.52 4.11
CA ARG A 119 3.88 9.87 3.57
C ARG A 119 4.94 10.83 4.17
N SER A 120 5.22 10.64 5.46
CA SER A 120 6.00 11.58 6.27
C SER A 120 6.74 10.89 7.43
N GLY A 121 7.30 9.71 7.20
CA GLY A 121 8.05 8.94 8.20
C GLY A 121 9.54 9.32 8.28
N GLY A 122 10.09 9.97 7.25
CA GLY A 122 11.49 10.43 7.21
C GLY A 122 12.52 9.29 7.06
N GLU A 123 12.09 8.10 6.64
CA GLU A 123 12.97 6.97 6.43
C GLU A 123 13.91 7.19 5.23
N VAL A 124 15.15 6.70 5.33
CA VAL A 124 16.08 6.69 4.20
C VAL A 124 15.77 5.50 3.31
N VAL A 125 15.37 5.76 2.08
CA VAL A 125 15.06 4.73 1.08
C VAL A 125 16.34 4.41 0.29
N GLY A 126 16.71 3.12 0.22
CA GLY A 126 17.81 2.63 -0.61
C GLY A 126 17.46 2.58 -2.10
N GLU A 127 18.27 1.88 -2.90
CA GLU A 127 17.88 1.54 -4.28
C GLU A 127 16.84 0.41 -4.30
N TYR A 128 15.89 0.47 -5.24
CA TYR A 128 14.77 -0.47 -5.37
C TYR A 128 14.21 -0.51 -6.80
#